data_AF-A0A973RBT8-F1
#
_entry.id   AF-A0A973RBT8-F1
#
_cell.length_a   1.000
_cell.length_b   1.000
_cell.length_c   1.000
_cell.angle_alpha   90.00
_cell.angle_beta   90.00
_cell.angle_gamma   90.00
#
_symmetry.space_group_name_H-M   'P 1'
#
loop_
_entity.id
_entity.type
_entity.pdbx_description
1 polymer ?
#
loop_
_entity_poly.entity_id
_entity_poly.type
_entity_poly.pdbx_seq_one_letter_code
_entity_poly.pdbx_strand_id
1 'polypeptide(L)'
;MTNTTRAAPLAVRAAQFVLTLQIAFELVALAFLTSAVASTFEPAPALLLLFWVAFTGTACWLMSRWRTRRPWVRWAVVALEACWAAALLLMDALDPGLTWTTALSPSLLCPLAVAALMLLPPAGRWFGETAPAPAG
;
A
#
# COMPACT_ATOMS: atom_id res chain seq x y z
N MET A 1 37.44 0.06 -0.35
CA MET A 1 36.09 0.29 0.23
C MET A 1 35.05 -0.19 -0.78
N THR A 2 34.64 -1.45 -0.69
CA THR A 2 33.57 -2.01 -1.53
C THR A 2 32.23 -1.55 -0.98
N ASN A 3 31.66 -0.50 -1.58
CA ASN A 3 30.25 -0.13 -1.40
C ASN A 3 29.37 -1.21 -2.03
N THR A 4 29.19 -2.34 -1.33
CA THR A 4 28.14 -3.29 -1.64
C THR A 4 26.80 -2.64 -1.36
N THR A 5 26.24 -1.97 -2.36
CA THR A 5 24.81 -1.67 -2.43
C THR A 5 24.08 -3.00 -2.40
N ARG A 6 23.78 -3.52 -1.19
CA ARG A 6 23.04 -4.77 -1.04
C ARG A 6 21.74 -4.65 -1.84
N ALA A 7 21.64 -5.48 -2.88
CA ALA A 7 20.44 -5.61 -3.69
C ALA A 7 19.26 -5.92 -2.76
N ALA A 8 18.11 -5.30 -3.02
CA ALA A 8 16.91 -5.57 -2.24
C ALA A 8 16.50 -7.06 -2.41
N PRO A 9 16.10 -7.74 -1.33
CA PRO A 9 15.66 -9.12 -1.41
C PRO A 9 14.41 -9.21 -2.30
N LEU A 10 14.22 -10.37 -2.95
CA LEU A 10 13.16 -10.58 -3.94
C LEU A 10 11.77 -10.25 -3.38
N ALA A 11 11.49 -10.59 -2.12
CA ALA A 11 10.23 -10.25 -1.45
C ALA A 11 9.97 -8.73 -1.39
N VAL A 12 11.01 -7.93 -1.08
CA VAL A 12 10.89 -6.46 -1.02
C VAL A 12 10.71 -5.88 -2.42
N ARG A 13 11.39 -6.44 -3.43
CA ARG A 13 11.22 -6.01 -4.84
C ARG A 13 9.83 -6.35 -5.37
N ALA A 14 9.32 -7.53 -5.06
CA ALA A 14 7.98 -7.97 -5.43
C ALA A 14 6.92 -7.10 -4.74
N ALA A 15 7.03 -6.86 -3.43
CA ALA A 15 6.13 -5.98 -2.70
C ALA A 15 6.16 -4.56 -3.26
N GLN A 16 7.35 -4.03 -3.55
CA GLN A 16 7.52 -2.72 -4.17
C GLN A 16 6.87 -2.64 -5.55
N PHE A 17 7.04 -3.68 -6.37
CA PHE A 17 6.44 -3.75 -7.70
C PHE A 17 4.91 -3.79 -7.63
N VAL A 18 4.35 -4.67 -6.78
CA VAL A 18 2.90 -4.79 -6.59
C VAL A 18 2.32 -3.48 -6.06
N LEU A 19 2.94 -2.86 -5.06
CA LEU A 19 2.50 -1.57 -4.54
C LEU A 19 2.55 -0.46 -5.60
N THR A 20 3.57 -0.46 -6.47
CA THR A 20 3.64 0.51 -7.58
C THR A 20 2.48 0.35 -8.55
N LEU A 21 2.16 -0.90 -8.91
CA LEU A 21 1.03 -1.19 -9.77
C LEU A 21 -0.29 -0.77 -9.11
N GLN A 22 -0.48 -1.07 -7.83
CA GLN A 22 -1.66 -0.64 -7.07
C GLN A 22 -1.81 0.88 -7.13
N ILE A 23 -0.76 1.64 -6.76
CA ILE A 23 -0.76 3.11 -6.83
C ILE A 23 -1.11 3.60 -8.24
N ALA A 24 -0.57 2.98 -9.29
CA ALA A 24 -0.88 3.38 -10.67
C ALA A 24 -2.37 3.18 -11.01
N PHE A 25 -2.96 2.04 -10.64
CA PHE A 25 -4.38 1.79 -10.83
C PHE A 25 -5.25 2.70 -9.95
N GLU A 26 -4.85 2.96 -8.71
CA GLU A 26 -5.53 3.89 -7.82
C GLU A 26 -5.55 5.30 -8.38
N LEU A 27 -4.44 5.79 -8.95
CA LEU A 27 -4.40 7.12 -9.58
C LEU A 27 -5.37 7.21 -10.76
N VAL A 28 -5.51 6.15 -11.55
CA VAL A 28 -6.50 6.09 -12.63
C VAL A 28 -7.92 6.12 -12.05
N ALA A 29 -8.22 5.30 -11.05
CA ALA A 29 -9.51 5.28 -10.38
C ALA A 29 -9.85 6.65 -9.73
N LEU A 30 -8.85 7.29 -9.12
CA LEU A 30 -8.97 8.61 -8.51
C LEU A 30 -9.31 9.68 -9.55
N ALA A 31 -8.74 9.60 -10.75
CA ALA A 31 -9.09 10.52 -11.84
C ALA A 31 -10.57 10.37 -12.24
N PHE A 32 -11.06 9.14 -12.36
CA PHE A 32 -12.49 8.88 -12.62
C PHE A 32 -13.39 9.38 -11.49
N LEU A 33 -13.03 9.10 -10.24
CA LEU A 33 -13.79 9.54 -9.06
C LEU A 33 -13.83 11.06 -8.96
N THR A 34 -12.72 11.75 -9.27
CA THR A 34 -12.66 13.21 -9.31
C THR A 34 -13.61 13.77 -10.37
N SER A 35 -13.66 13.15 -11.55
CA SER A 35 -14.63 13.51 -12.60
C SER A 35 -16.08 13.32 -12.16
N ALA A 36 -16.37 12.23 -11.44
CA ALA A 36 -17.70 11.96 -10.91
C ALA A 36 -18.11 13.00 -9.86
N VAL A 37 -17.24 13.31 -8.90
CA VAL A 37 -17.48 14.35 -7.88
C VAL A 37 -17.71 15.72 -8.51
N ALA A 38 -16.90 16.09 -9.49
CA ALA A 38 -17.05 17.36 -10.21
C ALA A 38 -18.37 17.45 -10.99
N SER A 39 -18.98 16.32 -11.34
CA SER A 39 -20.25 16.28 -12.07
C SER A 39 -21.49 16.33 -11.16
N THR A 40 -21.41 15.79 -9.93
CA THR A 40 -22.57 15.66 -9.03
C THR A 40 -22.59 16.69 -7.90
N PHE A 41 -21.43 17.20 -7.47
CA PHE A 41 -21.28 18.09 -6.30
C PHE A 41 -21.92 17.54 -5.00
N GLU A 42 -22.11 16.22 -4.91
CA GLU A 42 -22.68 15.60 -3.72
C GLU A 42 -21.61 15.41 -2.62
N PRO A 43 -22.00 15.54 -1.34
CA PRO A 43 -21.06 15.42 -0.22
C PRO A 43 -20.53 13.99 -0.03
N ALA A 44 -21.34 12.97 -0.32
CA ALA A 44 -20.96 11.57 -0.18
C ALA A 44 -19.76 11.17 -1.07
N PRO A 45 -19.78 11.37 -2.40
CA PRO A 45 -18.64 11.05 -3.24
C PRO A 45 -17.44 11.98 -2.98
N ALA A 46 -17.65 13.20 -2.47
CA ALA A 46 -16.56 14.09 -2.06
C ALA A 46 -15.80 13.55 -0.83
N LEU A 47 -16.51 13.02 0.17
CA LEU A 47 -15.89 12.35 1.33
C LEU A 47 -15.13 11.09 0.91
N LEU A 48 -15.71 10.31 -0.01
CA LEU A 48 -15.02 9.16 -0.59
C LEU A 48 -13.74 9.60 -1.31
N LEU A 49 -13.80 10.64 -2.14
CA LEU A 49 -12.63 11.18 -2.82
C LEU A 49 -11.54 11.59 -1.83
N LEU A 50 -11.89 12.28 -0.74
CA LEU A 50 -10.92 12.68 0.29
C LEU A 50 -10.22 11.47 0.90
N PHE A 51 -10.97 10.41 1.21
CA PHE A 51 -10.41 9.15 1.71
C PHE A 51 -9.42 8.54 0.71
N TRP A 52 -9.80 8.44 -0.56
CA TRP A 52 -8.93 7.89 -1.61
C TRP A 52 -7.67 8.73 -1.83
N VAL A 53 -7.77 10.06 -1.88
CA VAL A 53 -6.61 10.96 -1.99
C VAL A 53 -5.66 10.76 -0.81
N ALA A 54 -6.19 10.70 0.42
CA ALA A 54 -5.37 10.51 1.62
C ALA A 54 -4.64 9.15 1.60
N PHE A 55 -5.33 8.10 1.17
CA PHE A 55 -4.77 6.77 1.07
C PHE A 55 -3.64 6.71 0.03
N THR A 56 -3.94 7.05 -1.23
CA THR A 56 -2.97 7.02 -2.33
C THR A 56 -1.79 7.98 -2.08
N GLY A 57 -2.05 9.13 -1.46
CA GLY A 57 -1.02 10.07 -1.04
C GLY A 57 -0.08 9.47 0.02
N THR A 58 -0.64 8.77 1.00
CA THR A 58 0.15 8.08 2.03
C THR A 58 0.97 6.92 1.44
N ALA A 59 0.40 6.16 0.51
CA ALA A 59 1.10 5.10 -0.22
C ALA A 59 2.29 5.65 -1.03
N CYS A 60 2.06 6.71 -1.82
CA CYS A 60 3.13 7.41 -2.55
C CYS A 60 4.23 7.93 -1.62
N TRP A 61 3.84 8.50 -0.48
CA TRP A 61 4.79 9.00 0.51
C TRP A 61 5.63 7.87 1.13
N LEU A 62 5.02 6.75 1.53
CA LEU A 62 5.74 5.57 2.03
C LEU A 62 6.68 4.99 0.98
N MET A 63 6.24 4.95 -0.28
CA MET A 63 7.05 4.51 -1.41
C MET A 63 8.30 5.39 -1.61
N SER A 64 8.18 6.71 -1.43
CA SER A 64 9.34 7.62 -1.45
C SER A 64 10.33 7.32 -0.31
N ARG A 65 9.84 6.83 0.83
CA ARG A 65 10.63 6.48 2.02
C ARG A 65 11.17 5.06 2.00
N TRP A 66 10.80 4.24 1.02
CA TRP A 66 11.22 2.83 0.93
C TRP A 66 12.74 2.66 1.01
N ARG A 67 13.50 3.53 0.32
CA ARG A 67 14.97 3.50 0.29
C ARG A 67 15.63 3.80 1.65
N THR A 68 14.91 4.40 2.60
CA THR A 68 15.46 4.73 3.92
C THR A 68 15.70 3.50 4.80
N ARG A 69 15.13 2.33 4.42
CA ARG A 69 15.28 1.05 5.14
C ARG A 69 14.96 1.14 6.64
N ARG A 70 14.11 2.09 7.04
CA ARG A 70 13.73 2.25 8.45
C ARG A 70 12.66 1.22 8.85
N PRO A 71 12.72 0.66 10.06
CA PRO A 71 11.79 -0.39 10.49
C PRO A 71 10.34 0.10 10.56
N TRP A 72 10.12 1.39 10.86
CA TRP A 72 8.77 1.96 10.88
C TRP A 72 8.11 2.00 9.49
N VAL A 73 8.88 2.10 8.39
CA VAL A 73 8.32 2.13 7.02
C VAL A 73 7.67 0.80 6.70
N ARG A 74 8.30 -0.32 7.10
CA ARG A 74 7.74 -1.67 6.94
C ARG A 74 6.39 -1.79 7.62
N TRP A 75 6.31 -1.40 8.90
CA TRP A 75 5.08 -1.50 9.68
C TRP A 75 4.01 -0.54 9.20
N ALA A 76 4.38 0.65 8.72
CA ALA A 76 3.45 1.60 8.13
C ALA A 76 2.82 1.05 6.83
N VAL A 77 3.60 0.39 5.98
CA VAL A 77 3.07 -0.29 4.77
C VAL A 77 2.13 -1.42 5.18
N VAL A 78 2.51 -2.27 6.13
CA VAL A 78 1.63 -3.35 6.61
C VAL A 78 0.32 -2.80 7.19
N ALA A 79 0.38 -1.74 7.99
CA ALA A 79 -0.79 -1.11 8.57
C ALA A 79 -1.69 -0.48 7.49
N LEU A 80 -1.10 0.21 6.51
CA LEU A 80 -1.82 0.81 5.39
C LEU A 80 -2.58 -0.26 4.59
N GLU A 81 -1.90 -1.34 4.19
CA GLU A 81 -2.51 -2.44 3.42
C GLU A 81 -3.59 -3.18 4.21
N ALA A 82 -3.39 -3.36 5.53
CA ALA A 82 -4.40 -3.95 6.40
C ALA A 82 -5.64 -3.05 6.53
N CYS A 83 -5.46 -1.73 6.70
CA CYS A 83 -6.56 -0.77 6.70
C CYS A 83 -7.32 -0.77 5.39
N TRP A 84 -6.62 -0.89 4.26
CA TRP A 84 -7.23 -0.97 2.93
C TRP A 84 -8.11 -2.20 2.77
N ALA A 85 -7.55 -3.38 3.08
CA ALA A 85 -8.29 -4.63 3.03
C ALA A 85 -9.52 -4.60 3.96
N ALA A 86 -9.38 -4.03 5.16
CA ALA A 86 -10.49 -3.86 6.09
C ALA A 86 -11.58 -2.92 5.55
N ALA A 87 -11.20 -1.81 4.90
CA ALA A 87 -12.15 -0.87 4.30
C ALA A 87 -12.93 -1.54 3.15
N LEU A 88 -12.25 -2.31 2.29
CA LEU A 88 -12.91 -3.05 1.21
C LEU A 88 -13.89 -4.09 1.76
N LEU A 89 -13.50 -4.85 2.78
CA LEU A 89 -14.37 -5.83 3.43
C LEU A 89 -15.56 -5.17 4.11
N LEU A 90 -15.39 -4.00 4.71
CA LEU A 90 -16.47 -3.25 5.33
C LEU A 90 -17.48 -2.74 4.28
N MET A 91 -16.98 -2.22 3.15
CA MET A 91 -17.84 -1.78 2.04
C MET A 91 -18.62 -2.97 1.45
N ASP A 92 -17.96 -4.11 1.27
CA ASP A 92 -18.58 -5.34 0.78
C ASP A 92 -19.65 -5.84 1.78
N ALA A 93 -19.37 -5.83 3.09
CA ALA A 93 -20.33 -6.24 4.11
C ALA A 93 -21.59 -5.35 4.20
N LEU A 94 -21.52 -4.11 3.71
CA LEU A 94 -22.64 -3.17 3.67
C LEU A 94 -23.49 -3.30 2.41
N ASP A 95 -23.02 -4.01 1.38
CA ASP A 95 -23.75 -4.25 0.13
C ASP A 95 -24.34 -5.68 0.11
N PRO A 96 -25.68 -5.86 0.08
CA PRO A 96 -26.31 -7.18 0.14
C PRO A 96 -26.09 -8.07 -1.11
N GLY A 97 -25.38 -7.60 -2.14
CA GLY A 97 -25.08 -8.33 -3.38
C GLY A 97 -23.97 -9.38 -3.33
N LEU A 98 -23.59 -9.84 -2.13
CA LEU A 98 -22.37 -10.62 -1.89
C LEU A 98 -22.28 -11.90 -2.71
N THR A 99 -21.19 -12.04 -3.47
CA THR A 99 -20.78 -13.31 -4.10
C THR A 99 -19.34 -13.61 -3.71
N TRP A 100 -18.99 -14.87 -3.46
CA TRP A 100 -17.63 -15.32 -3.11
C TRP A 100 -16.52 -14.83 -4.07
N THR A 101 -16.91 -14.36 -5.25
CA THR A 101 -16.06 -13.75 -6.26
C THR A 101 -15.50 -12.38 -5.87
N THR A 102 -16.17 -11.55 -5.05
CA THR A 102 -15.60 -10.28 -4.57
C THR A 102 -14.48 -10.48 -3.55
N ALA A 103 -14.58 -11.52 -2.73
CA ALA A 103 -13.51 -11.91 -1.79
C ALA A 103 -12.22 -12.38 -2.49
N LEU A 104 -12.30 -12.83 -3.74
CA LEU A 104 -11.16 -13.20 -4.58
C LEU A 104 -10.75 -12.08 -5.55
N SER A 105 -11.27 -10.86 -5.36
CA SER A 105 -10.93 -9.75 -6.24
C SER A 105 -9.45 -9.38 -6.13
N PRO A 106 -8.80 -9.00 -7.25
CA PRO A 106 -7.44 -8.49 -7.23
C PRO A 106 -7.26 -7.31 -6.26
N SER A 107 -8.30 -6.49 -6.09
CA SER A 107 -8.33 -5.36 -5.17
C SER A 107 -8.13 -5.74 -3.71
N LEU A 108 -8.51 -6.95 -3.30
CA LEU A 108 -8.28 -7.48 -1.95
C LEU A 108 -7.01 -8.36 -1.89
N LEU A 109 -6.72 -9.12 -2.93
CA LEU A 109 -5.57 -10.04 -2.94
C LEU A 109 -4.23 -9.31 -3.04
N CYS A 110 -4.14 -8.25 -3.85
CA CYS A 110 -2.94 -7.45 -4.00
C CYS A 110 -2.45 -6.80 -2.68
N PRO A 111 -3.29 -6.09 -1.92
CA PRO A 111 -2.86 -5.47 -0.65
C PRO A 111 -2.45 -6.53 0.39
N LEU A 112 -3.19 -7.63 0.48
CA LEU A 112 -2.84 -8.76 1.35
C LEU A 112 -1.52 -9.42 0.94
N ALA A 113 -1.26 -9.54 -0.36
CA ALA A 113 0.01 -10.07 -0.85
C ALA A 113 1.19 -9.16 -0.49
N VAL A 114 1.03 -7.83 -0.59
CA VAL A 114 2.06 -6.87 -0.15
C VAL A 114 2.31 -7.00 1.36
N ALA A 115 1.26 -7.06 2.17
CA ALA A 115 1.36 -7.25 3.61
C ALA A 115 2.08 -8.56 3.95
N ALA A 116 1.68 -9.68 3.33
CA ALA A 116 2.32 -10.98 3.53
C ALA A 116 3.81 -10.97 3.13
N LEU A 117 4.14 -10.36 1.98
CA LEU A 117 5.52 -10.20 1.53
C LEU A 117 6.35 -9.35 2.50
N MET A 118 5.73 -8.36 3.14
CA MET A 118 6.37 -7.53 4.14
C MET A 118 6.55 -8.23 5.48
N LEU A 119 5.70 -9.18 5.83
CA LEU A 119 5.84 -9.96 7.06
C LEU A 119 6.97 -11.01 6.98
N LEU A 120 7.42 -11.36 5.78
CA LEU A 120 8.53 -12.30 5.59
C LEU A 120 9.83 -11.86 6.30
N PRO A 121 10.58 -12.80 6.91
CA PRO A 121 11.89 -12.55 7.52
C PRO A 121 12.90 -11.77 6.65
N PRO A 122 13.05 -12.03 5.33
CA PRO A 122 13.93 -11.23 4.46
C PRO A 122 13.55 -9.74 4.40
N ALA A 123 12.27 -9.39 4.39
CA ALA A 123 11.84 -7.99 4.45
C ALA A 123 12.20 -7.38 5.81
N GLY A 124 11.98 -8.12 6.89
CA GLY A 124 12.39 -7.70 8.23
C GLY A 124 13.88 -7.39 8.36
N ARG A 125 14.74 -8.24 7.80
CA ARG A 125 16.20 -7.99 7.78
C ARG A 125 16.56 -6.75 6.96
N TRP A 126 15.89 -6.51 5.83
CA TRP A 126 16.18 -5.36 4.98
C TRP A 126 15.80 -4.02 5.60
N PHE A 127 14.69 -3.95 6.36
CA PHE A 127 14.23 -2.75 7.06
C PHE A 127 14.74 -2.65 8.52
N GLY A 128 15.37 -3.70 9.05
CA GLY A 128 15.89 -3.76 10.42
C GLY A 128 17.39 -3.45 10.52
N GLU A 129 18.09 -3.36 9.40
CA GLU A 129 19.53 -3.12 9.37
C GLU A 129 19.83 -1.63 9.58
N THR A 130 19.83 -1.21 10.83
CA THR A 130 20.44 0.05 11.26
C THR A 130 21.94 -0.01 10.97
N ALA A 131 22.49 1.05 10.34
CA ALA A 131 23.93 1.21 10.15
C ALA A 131 24.69 0.95 11.46
N PRO A 132 25.88 0.31 11.43
CA PRO A 132 26.66 0.09 12.63
C PRO A 132 26.95 1.43 13.33
N ALA A 133 26.83 1.45 14.65
CA ALA A 133 27.17 2.61 15.47
C ALA A 133 28.62 3.05 15.15
N PRO A 134 28.90 4.37 15.09
CA PRO A 134 30.27 4.83 14.92
C PRO A 134 31.12 4.28 16.07
N ALA A 135 32.21 3.59 15.74
CA ALA A 135 33.20 3.16 16.72
C ALA A 135 33.80 4.41 17.37
N GLY A 136 33.46 4.64 18.63
CA GLY A 136 34.09 5.62 19.51
C GLY A 136 35.24 5.00 20.27
#